data_AF-A0A432K506-F1
#
_entry.id   AF-A0A432K506-F1
#
_cell.length_a   1.000
_cell.length_b   1.000
_cell.length_c   1.000
_cell.angle_alpha   90.00
_cell.angle_beta   90.00
_cell.angle_gamma   90.00
#
_symmetry.space_group_name_H-M   'P 1'
#
loop_
_entity.id
_entity.type
_entity.pdbx_description
1 polymer ?
#
loop_
_entity_poly.entity_id
_entity_poly.type
_entity_poly.pdbx_seq_one_letter_code
_entity_poly.pdbx_strand_id
1 'polypeptide(L)'
;MKKIFIVITLLTLSQVFKINNALGQSNCGTTISKEKAALVEDLLKSNKRSSLQNVAVEIPIKFHSVRRNDGSGGLSETEKDNLIDQINAFYANSSISFFHEGDINYIDNDDAYNLDSSSEGLVTSGNTVPKTINVYFTGSLSSNGNPVCGYTRFPPSADHIFVVYGCVLNGNSTLEHELGHYFTLYHTHGTTNTGTTDELVDGSNCQSAGDRLCDTPADPNLSGVVNNDCVYIGTARDANDQTYDPDVSNIMSYSIDRCQDKFSPQQYQRIRAGFENGRGYLNYRTENFIATMSLSQNETCINTDVDFTGNSFGANEWYWEFEGGTPSTSSSQNPTVYYENSGVFDVSLTVTSNA
;
A
#
# COMPACT_ATOMS: atom_id res chain seq x y z
N MET A 1 -29.29 4.18 -32.44
CA MET A 1 -29.99 4.59 -31.20
C MET A 1 -28.98 4.57 -30.07
N LYS A 2 -28.71 5.72 -29.43
CA LYS A 2 -27.73 5.84 -28.34
C LYS A 2 -28.22 5.06 -27.12
N LYS A 3 -27.43 4.08 -26.65
CA LYS A 3 -27.66 3.42 -25.36
C LYS A 3 -27.01 4.28 -24.27
N ILE A 4 -27.85 4.85 -23.42
CA ILE A 4 -27.45 5.54 -22.19
C ILE A 4 -27.04 4.46 -21.18
N PHE A 5 -25.79 4.46 -20.75
CA PHE A 5 -25.37 3.71 -19.58
C PHE A 5 -25.73 4.53 -18.34
N ILE A 6 -26.63 4.00 -17.51
CA ILE A 6 -26.92 4.53 -16.19
C ILE A 6 -25.92 3.86 -15.24
N VAL A 7 -24.95 4.62 -14.75
CA VAL A 7 -24.12 4.22 -13.60
C VAL A 7 -25.00 4.38 -12.36
N ILE A 8 -25.43 3.27 -11.78
CA ILE A 8 -26.08 3.25 -10.47
C ILE A 8 -24.96 3.23 -9.44
N THR A 9 -24.62 4.39 -8.88
CA THR A 9 -23.76 4.48 -7.70
C THR A 9 -24.57 4.03 -6.49
N LEU A 10 -24.42 2.77 -6.09
CA LEU A 10 -24.99 2.27 -4.84
C LEU A 10 -24.16 2.83 -3.68
N LEU A 11 -24.59 3.96 -3.11
CA LEU A 11 -24.09 4.43 -1.81
C LEU A 11 -24.69 3.52 -0.73
N THR A 12 -24.02 2.41 -0.45
CA THR A 12 -24.27 1.67 0.79
C THR A 12 -23.65 2.45 1.93
N LEU A 13 -24.47 3.16 2.70
CA LEU A 13 -24.08 3.69 4.00
C LEU A 13 -23.93 2.49 4.95
N SER A 14 -22.79 1.81 4.91
CA SER A 14 -22.44 0.83 5.93
C SER A 14 -22.06 1.61 7.19
N GLN A 15 -23.02 1.76 8.10
CA GLN A 15 -22.66 2.05 9.49
C GLN A 15 -22.01 0.79 10.05
N VAL A 16 -20.68 0.75 9.99
CA VAL A 16 -19.88 -0.24 10.72
C VAL A 16 -20.06 0.07 12.20
N PHE A 17 -20.94 -0.68 12.86
CA PHE A 17 -20.98 -0.71 14.31
C PHE A 17 -19.69 -1.40 14.79
N LYS A 18 -18.72 -0.60 15.25
CA LYS A 18 -17.52 -1.10 15.93
C LYS A 18 -17.96 -1.87 17.18
N ILE A 19 -17.87 -3.21 17.16
CA ILE A 19 -18.10 -4.04 18.35
C ILE A 19 -16.84 -3.95 19.21
N ASN A 20 -16.96 -3.18 20.30
CA ASN A 20 -15.88 -2.88 21.24
C ASN A 20 -15.47 -4.12 22.04
N ASN A 21 -14.35 -4.75 21.67
CA ASN A 21 -13.53 -5.45 22.64
C ASN A 21 -12.32 -4.57 22.95
N ALA A 22 -12.25 -4.09 24.19
CA ALA A 22 -11.10 -3.39 24.72
C ALA A 22 -9.92 -4.37 24.83
N LEU A 23 -9.16 -4.50 23.75
CA LEU A 23 -7.80 -5.04 23.79
C LEU A 23 -6.86 -3.85 23.69
N GLY A 24 -5.88 -3.82 24.61
CA GLY A 24 -5.02 -2.68 24.86
C GLY A 24 -4.22 -2.24 23.64
N GLN A 25 -3.72 -1.00 23.72
CA GLN A 25 -2.77 -0.37 22.79
C GLN A 25 -1.91 -1.40 22.04
N SER A 26 -2.00 -1.38 20.71
CA SER A 26 -1.16 -2.20 19.85
C SER A 26 0.33 -1.85 20.04
N ASN A 27 1.10 -2.74 20.67
CA ASN A 27 2.56 -2.57 20.80
C ASN A 27 3.22 -2.70 19.43
N CYS A 28 3.78 -1.62 18.90
CA CYS A 28 4.56 -1.66 17.66
C CYS A 28 6.03 -2.05 17.95
N GLY A 29 6.54 -2.99 17.15
CA GLY A 29 7.91 -3.48 17.19
C GLY A 29 8.85 -2.80 16.20
N THR A 30 8.33 -1.90 15.34
CA THR A 30 9.14 -1.13 14.42
C THR A 30 10.04 -0.17 15.19
N THR A 31 11.33 -0.17 14.86
CA THR A 31 12.32 0.73 15.44
C THR A 31 13.21 1.29 14.34
N ILE A 32 13.81 2.45 14.61
CA ILE A 32 14.72 3.10 13.66
C ILE A 32 15.98 3.57 14.37
N SER A 33 17.16 3.24 13.81
CA SER A 33 18.42 3.77 14.30
C SER A 33 18.61 5.23 13.85
N LYS A 34 19.49 5.98 14.53
CA LYS A 34 19.78 7.36 14.14
C LYS A 34 20.34 7.46 12.73
N GLU A 35 21.19 6.52 12.34
CA GLU A 35 21.77 6.43 10.99
C GLU A 35 20.66 6.17 9.96
N LYS A 36 19.74 5.25 10.25
CA LYS A 36 18.63 4.95 9.36
C LYS A 36 17.65 6.13 9.25
N ALA A 37 17.38 6.84 10.34
CA ALA A 37 16.57 8.05 10.31
C ALA A 37 17.20 9.14 9.42
N ALA A 38 18.53 9.33 9.50
CA ALA A 38 19.23 10.27 8.63
C ALA A 38 19.14 9.87 7.14
N LEU A 39 19.23 8.56 6.83
CA LEU A 39 19.04 8.06 5.46
C LEU A 39 17.62 8.31 4.95
N VAL A 40 16.60 8.13 5.79
CA VAL A 40 15.20 8.42 5.43
C VAL A 40 15.02 9.91 5.13
N GLU A 41 15.58 10.81 5.92
CA GLU A 41 15.50 12.25 5.63
C GLU A 41 16.23 12.66 4.36
N ASP A 42 17.39 12.05 4.08
CA ASP A 42 18.10 12.30 2.82
C ASP A 42 17.31 11.81 1.61
N LEU A 43 16.69 10.63 1.73
CA LEU A 43 15.80 10.05 0.73
C LEU A 43 14.60 10.99 0.44
N LEU A 44 13.99 11.58 1.46
CA LEU A 44 12.86 12.51 1.31
C LEU A 44 13.28 13.86 0.70
N LYS A 45 14.54 14.28 0.86
CA LYS A 45 15.11 15.48 0.20
C LYS A 45 15.47 15.25 -1.25
N SER A 46 15.69 13.99 -1.65
CA SER A 46 16.01 13.65 -3.03
C SER A 46 14.80 14.00 -3.92
N ASN A 47 14.86 15.17 -4.56
CA ASN A 47 13.84 15.64 -5.50
C ASN A 47 13.87 14.77 -6.77
N LYS A 48 13.45 13.51 -6.69
CA LYS A 48 12.89 12.84 -7.86
C LYS A 48 11.54 13.51 -8.12
N ARG A 49 11.58 14.72 -8.67
CA ARG A 49 10.43 15.38 -9.29
C ARG A 49 9.94 14.47 -10.42
N SER A 50 9.13 13.48 -10.07
CA SER A 50 8.37 12.76 -11.05
C SER A 50 7.17 13.63 -11.40
N SER A 51 6.89 13.73 -12.69
CA SER A 51 5.72 14.39 -13.27
C SER A 51 4.37 13.75 -12.85
N LEU A 52 4.31 13.07 -11.70
CA LEU A 52 3.25 12.17 -11.26
C LEU A 52 2.68 12.54 -9.88
N GLN A 53 2.98 13.73 -9.35
CA GLN A 53 2.55 14.17 -8.02
C GLN A 53 1.01 14.12 -7.79
N ASN A 54 0.21 13.87 -8.83
CA ASN A 54 -1.25 13.72 -8.76
C ASN A 54 -1.78 12.44 -9.46
N VAL A 55 -0.91 11.48 -9.80
CA VAL A 55 -1.34 10.22 -10.40
C VAL A 55 -1.47 9.19 -9.29
N ALA A 56 -2.69 8.66 -9.14
CA ALA A 56 -2.97 7.52 -8.27
C ALA A 56 -2.04 6.37 -8.63
N VAL A 57 -1.45 5.74 -7.61
CA VAL A 57 -0.57 4.58 -7.80
C VAL A 57 -1.20 3.38 -7.15
N GLU A 58 -1.12 2.26 -7.84
CA GLU A 58 -1.57 0.98 -7.35
C GLU A 58 -0.34 0.16 -6.95
N ILE A 59 -0.39 -0.47 -5.79
CA ILE A 59 0.72 -1.22 -5.23
C ILE A 59 0.24 -2.66 -4.96
N PRO A 60 0.93 -3.68 -5.50
CA PRO A 60 0.57 -5.06 -5.24
C PRO A 60 0.93 -5.42 -3.81
N ILE A 61 0.04 -6.14 -3.13
CA ILE A 61 0.26 -6.65 -1.77
C ILE A 61 -0.03 -8.16 -1.72
N LYS A 62 0.94 -8.93 -1.24
CA LYS A 62 0.82 -10.38 -1.05
C LYS A 62 0.59 -10.68 0.42
N PHE A 63 -0.49 -11.39 0.72
CA PHE A 63 -0.78 -11.86 2.07
C PHE A 63 -0.28 -13.29 2.25
N HIS A 64 0.51 -13.48 3.31
CA HIS A 64 1.02 -14.77 3.76
C HIS A 64 0.43 -15.09 5.13
N SER A 65 -0.44 -16.10 5.21
CA SER A 65 -1.05 -16.50 6.48
C SER A 65 -0.30 -17.67 7.08
N VAL A 66 0.40 -17.43 8.18
CA VAL A 66 1.08 -18.48 8.94
C VAL A 66 0.07 -19.16 9.86
N ARG A 67 -0.02 -20.48 9.74
CA ARG A 67 -0.98 -21.31 10.47
C ARG A 67 -0.25 -22.41 11.22
N ARG A 68 -0.99 -23.08 12.09
CA ARG A 68 -0.52 -24.33 12.69
C ARG A 68 -0.41 -25.43 11.63
N ASN A 69 0.37 -26.46 11.92
CA ASN A 69 0.57 -27.59 11.01
C ASN A 69 -0.73 -28.35 10.68
N ASP A 70 -1.75 -28.26 11.54
CA ASP A 70 -3.08 -28.83 11.30
C ASP A 70 -3.98 -27.94 10.42
N GLY A 71 -3.46 -26.81 9.93
CA GLY A 71 -4.16 -25.83 9.11
C GLY A 71 -5.06 -24.87 9.90
N SER A 72 -5.05 -24.93 11.23
CA SER A 72 -5.85 -24.04 12.07
C SER A 72 -5.17 -22.69 12.34
N GLY A 73 -6.00 -21.68 12.62
CA GLY A 73 -5.58 -20.29 12.76
C GLY A 73 -5.32 -19.61 11.43
N GLY A 74 -4.88 -18.35 11.49
CA GLY A 74 -4.59 -17.54 10.31
C GLY A 74 -5.80 -16.81 9.73
N LEU A 75 -5.56 -16.14 8.61
CA LEU A 75 -6.48 -15.25 7.93
C LEU A 75 -7.32 -16.01 6.89
N SER A 76 -8.62 -15.71 6.80
CA SER A 76 -9.49 -16.18 5.71
C SER A 76 -9.49 -15.24 4.50
N GLU A 77 -9.91 -15.73 3.33
CA GLU A 77 -10.04 -14.90 2.11
C GLU A 77 -10.99 -13.71 2.31
N THR A 78 -12.09 -13.88 3.06
CA THR A 78 -13.02 -12.78 3.36
C THR A 78 -12.37 -11.71 4.25
N GLU A 79 -11.56 -12.12 5.23
CA GLU A 79 -10.82 -11.18 6.06
C GLU A 79 -9.72 -10.45 5.27
N LYS A 80 -9.07 -11.13 4.32
CA LYS A 80 -8.15 -10.49 3.35
C LYS A 80 -8.87 -9.38 2.59
N ASP A 81 -10.02 -9.66 1.98
CA ASP A 81 -10.74 -8.67 1.19
C ASP A 81 -11.14 -7.45 2.05
N ASN A 82 -11.66 -7.69 3.25
CA ASN A 82 -12.01 -6.62 4.19
C ASN A 82 -10.79 -5.77 4.61
N LEU A 83 -9.63 -6.39 4.81
CA LEU A 83 -8.38 -5.68 5.14
C LEU A 83 -7.92 -4.81 3.98
N ILE A 84 -8.00 -5.29 2.74
CA ILE A 84 -7.68 -4.50 1.55
C ILE A 84 -8.58 -3.26 1.45
N ASP A 85 -9.87 -3.41 1.69
CA ASP A 85 -10.81 -2.29 1.70
C ASP A 85 -10.47 -1.29 2.82
N GLN A 86 -10.12 -1.79 4.00
CA GLN A 86 -9.73 -0.96 5.16
C GLN A 86 -8.48 -0.12 4.87
N ILE A 87 -7.40 -0.75 4.39
CA ILE A 87 -6.16 -0.02 4.07
C ILE A 87 -6.39 0.98 2.93
N ASN A 88 -7.18 0.65 1.91
CA ASN A 88 -7.49 1.56 0.82
C ASN A 88 -8.28 2.79 1.30
N ALA A 89 -9.21 2.61 2.23
CA ALA A 89 -9.94 3.73 2.84
C ALA A 89 -9.00 4.67 3.62
N PHE A 90 -8.06 4.11 4.40
CA PHE A 90 -7.09 4.90 5.17
C PHE A 90 -6.11 5.69 4.29
N TYR A 91 -5.64 5.09 3.19
CA TYR A 91 -4.59 5.63 2.34
C TYR A 91 -5.10 6.47 1.16
N ALA A 92 -6.41 6.55 0.93
CA ALA A 92 -7.01 7.26 -0.21
C ALA A 92 -6.46 8.69 -0.41
N ASN A 93 -6.26 9.44 0.68
CA ASN A 93 -5.74 10.82 0.63
C ASN A 93 -4.25 10.92 0.23
N SER A 94 -3.49 9.82 0.24
CA SER A 94 -2.11 9.76 -0.26
C SER A 94 -2.02 9.49 -1.76
N SER A 95 -3.16 9.28 -2.44
CA SER A 95 -3.21 8.80 -3.84
C SER A 95 -2.47 7.48 -4.05
N ILE A 96 -2.49 6.62 -3.04
CA ILE A 96 -2.02 5.23 -3.07
C ILE A 96 -3.24 4.33 -2.86
N SER A 97 -3.35 3.29 -3.67
CA SER A 97 -4.23 2.15 -3.45
C SER A 97 -3.44 0.84 -3.53
N PHE A 98 -4.03 -0.20 -2.96
CA PHE A 98 -3.48 -1.54 -2.86
C PHE A 98 -4.45 -2.54 -3.48
N PHE A 99 -3.91 -3.55 -4.14
CA PHE A 99 -4.69 -4.70 -4.60
C PHE A 99 -3.97 -6.00 -4.22
N HIS A 100 -4.73 -7.05 -3.95
CA HIS A 100 -4.17 -8.32 -3.56
C HIS A 100 -3.50 -9.03 -4.74
N GLU A 101 -2.28 -9.52 -4.53
CA GLU A 101 -1.53 -10.31 -5.50
C GLU A 101 -1.93 -11.80 -5.37
N GLY A 102 -3.06 -12.15 -5.99
CA GLY A 102 -3.64 -13.51 -5.95
C GLY A 102 -4.18 -13.93 -4.57
N ASP A 103 -4.38 -15.24 -4.39
CA ASP A 103 -4.93 -15.83 -3.16
C ASP A 103 -3.96 -15.74 -1.97
N ILE A 104 -4.44 -15.96 -0.75
CA ILE A 104 -3.57 -16.05 0.42
C ILE A 104 -2.56 -17.20 0.24
N ASN A 105 -1.27 -16.92 0.46
CA ASN A 105 -0.29 -17.99 0.61
C ASN A 105 -0.35 -18.52 2.05
N TYR A 106 -0.84 -19.74 2.24
CA TYR A 106 -0.89 -20.39 3.55
C TYR A 106 0.42 -21.10 3.86
N ILE A 107 1.01 -20.78 5.02
CA ILE A 107 2.25 -21.36 5.51
C ILE A 107 1.93 -22.15 6.79
N ASP A 108 1.76 -23.47 6.65
CA ASP A 108 1.47 -24.35 7.79
C ASP A 108 2.80 -24.72 8.48
N ASN A 109 3.09 -24.05 9.60
CA ASN A 109 4.35 -24.22 10.33
C ASN A 109 4.20 -23.79 11.81
N ASP A 110 4.14 -24.76 12.72
CA ASP A 110 4.02 -24.49 14.17
C ASP A 110 5.20 -23.68 14.74
N ASP A 111 6.43 -23.88 14.23
CA ASP A 111 7.62 -23.14 14.68
C ASP A 111 7.57 -21.67 14.26
N ALA A 112 6.86 -21.37 13.17
CA ALA A 112 6.67 -20.01 12.66
C ALA A 112 5.37 -19.35 13.12
N TYR A 113 4.42 -20.11 13.67
CA TYR A 113 3.13 -19.58 14.13
C TYR A 113 3.30 -18.53 15.25
N ASN A 114 4.33 -18.71 16.08
CA ASN A 114 4.78 -17.75 17.10
C ASN A 114 6.15 -17.21 16.71
N LEU A 115 6.17 -16.18 15.87
CA LEU A 115 7.38 -15.72 15.21
C LEU A 115 8.13 -14.69 16.06
N ASP A 116 9.44 -14.83 16.18
CA ASP A 116 10.32 -13.74 16.64
C ASP A 116 11.02 -13.09 15.44
N SER A 117 11.28 -11.79 15.53
CA SER A 117 12.05 -11.01 14.55
C SER A 117 13.42 -11.62 14.16
N SER A 118 14.05 -12.40 15.04
CA SER A 118 15.30 -13.10 14.77
C SER A 118 15.14 -14.34 13.88
N SER A 119 13.91 -14.79 13.64
CA SER A 119 13.58 -16.01 12.89
C SER A 119 12.64 -15.78 11.70
N GLU A 120 12.54 -14.55 11.20
CA GLU A 120 11.75 -14.18 10.01
C GLU A 120 12.00 -15.09 8.79
N GLY A 121 13.24 -15.60 8.66
CA GLY A 121 13.64 -16.52 7.61
C GLY A 121 12.77 -17.78 7.49
N LEU A 122 12.09 -18.19 8.56
CA LEU A 122 11.15 -19.32 8.56
C LEU A 122 9.94 -19.09 7.64
N VAL A 123 9.53 -17.84 7.45
CA VAL A 123 8.36 -17.49 6.63
C VAL A 123 8.75 -16.74 5.37
N THR A 124 9.86 -15.99 5.35
CA THR A 124 10.25 -15.20 4.19
C THR A 124 10.95 -16.03 3.11
N SER A 125 11.74 -17.03 3.51
CA SER A 125 12.57 -17.81 2.59
C SER A 125 11.69 -18.67 1.67
N GLY A 126 11.72 -18.39 0.37
CA GLY A 126 10.93 -19.11 -0.64
C GLY A 126 9.48 -18.65 -0.78
N ASN A 127 8.96 -17.79 0.12
CA ASN A 127 7.60 -17.26 0.02
C ASN A 127 7.54 -15.81 -0.45
N THR A 128 8.62 -15.03 -0.31
CA THR A 128 8.65 -13.62 -0.70
C THR A 128 8.38 -13.46 -2.19
N VAL A 129 7.36 -12.65 -2.54
CA VAL A 129 7.02 -12.27 -3.91
C VAL A 129 7.77 -10.98 -4.27
N PRO A 130 8.61 -10.97 -5.33
CA PRO A 130 9.30 -9.76 -5.78
C PRO A 130 8.34 -8.63 -6.19
N LYS A 131 8.83 -7.39 -6.11
CA LYS A 131 8.08 -6.16 -6.50
C LYS A 131 6.69 -6.02 -5.85
N THR A 132 6.50 -6.63 -4.69
CA THR A 132 5.22 -6.70 -3.97
C THR A 132 5.45 -6.42 -2.50
N ILE A 133 4.49 -5.78 -1.83
CA ILE A 133 4.51 -5.69 -0.36
C ILE A 133 4.12 -7.07 0.19
N ASN A 134 5.01 -7.72 0.93
CA ASN A 134 4.74 -9.03 1.52
C ASN A 134 4.32 -8.86 2.99
N VAL A 135 3.06 -9.18 3.31
CA VAL A 135 2.53 -9.09 4.67
C VAL A 135 2.38 -10.50 5.25
N TYR A 136 3.10 -10.77 6.33
CA TYR A 136 3.09 -12.04 7.05
C TYR A 136 2.21 -11.92 8.29
N PHE A 137 1.12 -12.68 8.29
CA PHE A 137 0.16 -12.77 9.38
C PHE A 137 0.51 -13.97 10.28
N THR A 138 0.81 -13.73 11.55
CA THR A 138 1.18 -14.79 12.51
C THR A 138 0.18 -14.89 13.66
N GLY A 139 0.23 -15.99 14.42
CA GLY A 139 -0.59 -16.18 15.62
C GLY A 139 -0.10 -15.37 16.81
N SER A 140 1.21 -15.22 16.94
CA SER A 140 1.84 -14.24 17.82
C SER A 140 3.16 -13.75 17.21
N LEU A 141 3.62 -12.60 17.69
CA LEU A 141 4.82 -11.94 17.19
C LEU A 141 5.63 -11.35 18.35
N SER A 142 6.94 -11.48 18.28
CA SER A 142 7.87 -10.80 19.19
C SER A 142 9.00 -10.09 18.44
N SER A 143 9.45 -8.97 19.00
CA SER A 143 10.64 -8.24 18.58
C SER A 143 11.69 -8.35 19.68
N ASN A 144 12.77 -9.09 19.40
CA ASN A 144 13.80 -9.45 20.37
C ASN A 144 13.23 -9.99 21.70
N GLY A 145 12.26 -10.91 21.61
CA GLY A 145 11.59 -11.52 22.76
C GLY A 145 10.49 -10.68 23.43
N ASN A 146 10.23 -9.46 22.98
CA ASN A 146 9.12 -8.64 23.50
C ASN A 146 7.88 -8.78 22.62
N PRO A 147 6.69 -9.08 23.19
CA PRO A 147 5.46 -9.22 22.42
C PRO A 147 5.06 -7.91 21.71
N VAL A 148 4.72 -8.01 20.43
CA VAL A 148 4.30 -6.90 19.58
C VAL A 148 3.13 -7.32 18.70
N CYS A 149 2.31 -6.36 18.28
CA CYS A 149 1.21 -6.60 17.33
C CYS A 149 1.69 -6.54 15.87
N GLY A 150 2.75 -5.80 15.59
CA GLY A 150 3.31 -5.68 14.25
C GLY A 150 4.69 -5.04 14.24
N TYR A 151 5.41 -5.20 13.14
CA TYR A 151 6.57 -4.40 12.79
C TYR A 151 6.87 -4.44 11.28
N THR A 152 7.62 -3.46 10.82
CA THR A 152 8.23 -3.37 9.50
C THR A 152 9.63 -2.75 9.60
N ARG A 153 10.23 -2.42 8.45
CA ARG A 153 11.51 -1.72 8.36
C ARG A 153 11.39 -0.53 7.42
N PHE A 154 12.03 0.58 7.82
CA PHE A 154 12.14 1.78 6.99
C PHE A 154 13.02 1.54 5.76
N PRO A 155 12.72 2.19 4.61
CA PRO A 155 13.53 2.07 3.41
C PRO A 155 14.96 2.62 3.61
N PRO A 156 15.96 2.14 2.85
CA PRO A 156 15.90 0.94 2.01
C PRO A 156 15.85 -0.33 2.88
N SER A 157 14.93 -1.24 2.57
CA SER A 157 14.77 -2.52 3.27
C SER A 157 14.10 -3.53 2.33
N ALA A 158 14.02 -4.79 2.74
CA ALA A 158 13.08 -5.72 2.15
C ALA A 158 11.63 -5.24 2.31
N ASP A 159 10.75 -5.70 1.43
CA ASP A 159 9.34 -5.31 1.36
C ASP A 159 8.46 -6.18 2.25
N HIS A 160 8.84 -6.32 3.53
CA HIS A 160 8.17 -7.19 4.48
C HIS A 160 7.47 -6.39 5.58
N ILE A 161 6.27 -6.81 5.92
CA ILE A 161 5.50 -6.37 7.10
C ILE A 161 5.09 -7.62 7.85
N PHE A 162 5.24 -7.63 9.17
CA PHE A 162 4.84 -8.74 10.02
C PHE A 162 3.78 -8.23 10.99
N VAL A 163 2.67 -8.94 11.10
CA VAL A 163 1.55 -8.57 11.97
C VAL A 163 0.92 -9.80 12.59
N VAL A 164 0.37 -9.64 13.79
CA VAL A 164 -0.50 -10.64 14.40
C VAL A 164 -1.89 -10.48 13.79
N TYR A 165 -2.47 -11.53 13.21
CA TYR A 165 -3.77 -11.40 12.53
C TYR A 165 -4.88 -10.91 13.50
N GLY A 166 -4.81 -11.30 14.77
CA GLY A 166 -5.74 -10.80 15.80
C GLY A 166 -5.64 -9.29 16.06
N CYS A 167 -4.52 -8.64 15.74
CA CYS A 167 -4.34 -7.19 15.91
C CYS A 167 -4.78 -6.37 14.69
N VAL A 168 -5.12 -6.98 13.55
CA VAL A 168 -5.57 -6.24 12.35
C VAL A 168 -7.06 -6.42 12.07
N LEU A 169 -7.70 -7.40 12.71
CA LEU A 169 -9.12 -7.67 12.52
C LEU A 169 -9.98 -6.82 13.47
N ASN A 170 -11.29 -6.80 13.21
CA ASN A 170 -12.29 -6.09 14.01
C ASN A 170 -12.12 -4.57 14.07
N GLY A 171 -11.55 -3.98 13.00
CA GLY A 171 -11.40 -2.53 12.87
C GLY A 171 -10.21 -1.93 13.64
N ASN A 172 -9.24 -2.77 14.01
CA ASN A 172 -7.95 -2.32 14.51
C ASN A 172 -7.07 -1.85 13.34
N SER A 173 -6.20 -0.88 13.60
CA SER A 173 -5.40 -0.18 12.58
C SER A 173 -3.92 -0.56 12.57
N THR A 174 -3.54 -1.74 13.10
CA THR A 174 -2.12 -2.14 13.18
C THR A 174 -1.47 -2.22 11.80
N LEU A 175 -2.16 -2.76 10.79
CA LEU A 175 -1.56 -2.90 9.45
C LEU A 175 -1.33 -1.52 8.81
N GLU A 176 -2.27 -0.60 8.97
CA GLU A 176 -2.17 0.79 8.53
C GLU A 176 -1.04 1.51 9.26
N HIS A 177 -0.89 1.28 10.57
CA HIS A 177 0.22 1.82 11.35
C HIS A 177 1.58 1.35 10.79
N GLU A 178 1.75 0.04 10.57
CA GLU A 178 2.99 -0.50 10.04
C GLU A 178 3.24 -0.05 8.58
N LEU A 179 2.20 0.06 7.76
CA LEU A 179 2.31 0.66 6.42
C LEU A 179 2.75 2.14 6.50
N GLY A 180 2.38 2.87 7.56
CA GLY A 180 2.85 4.23 7.81
C GLY A 180 4.38 4.27 7.93
N HIS A 181 4.95 3.42 8.79
CA HIS A 181 6.40 3.28 8.92
C HIS A 181 7.07 2.77 7.65
N TYR A 182 6.44 1.82 6.97
CA TYR A 182 6.91 1.28 5.70
C TYR A 182 7.09 2.40 4.66
N PHE A 183 6.21 3.41 4.69
CA PHE A 183 6.29 4.64 3.89
C PHE A 183 6.87 5.85 4.63
N THR A 184 7.76 5.63 5.60
CA THR A 184 8.62 6.64 6.24
C THR A 184 8.00 7.53 7.33
N LEU A 185 6.79 7.25 7.80
CA LEU A 185 6.26 7.94 8.99
C LEU A 185 6.98 7.49 10.25
N TYR A 186 7.24 8.43 11.14
CA TYR A 186 7.63 8.14 12.51
C TYR A 186 6.40 8.07 13.40
N HIS A 187 6.56 7.58 14.64
CA HIS A 187 5.55 7.82 15.65
C HIS A 187 5.46 9.33 15.90
N THR A 188 4.28 9.84 16.26
CA THR A 188 4.09 11.30 16.51
C THR A 188 5.00 11.82 17.63
N HIS A 189 5.36 10.96 18.59
CA HIS A 189 6.32 11.26 19.66
C HIS A 189 7.79 11.09 19.25
N GLY A 190 8.06 10.76 17.99
CA GLY A 190 9.38 10.77 17.36
C GLY A 190 9.95 9.42 16.95
N THR A 191 11.28 9.32 16.94
CA THR A 191 12.00 8.16 16.37
C THR A 191 12.22 7.01 17.36
N THR A 192 11.58 7.04 18.52
CA THR A 192 11.74 6.04 19.57
C THR A 192 10.39 5.63 20.13
N ASN A 193 10.19 4.33 20.38
CA ASN A 193 8.93 3.80 20.91
C ASN A 193 8.70 4.11 22.39
N THR A 194 9.68 4.74 23.05
CA THR A 194 9.69 5.05 24.48
C THR A 194 10.17 6.48 24.71
N GLY A 195 9.93 6.98 25.91
CA GLY A 195 10.26 8.35 26.27
C GLY A 195 9.21 9.35 25.78
N THR A 196 9.54 10.62 25.92
CA THR A 196 8.70 11.75 25.52
C THR A 196 9.35 12.47 24.34
N THR A 197 8.54 13.19 23.57
CA THR A 197 9.02 13.99 22.44
C THR A 197 9.95 15.12 22.90
N ASP A 198 10.86 15.52 22.02
CA ASP A 198 11.63 16.76 22.10
C ASP A 198 10.93 17.94 21.40
N GLU A 199 9.75 17.71 20.83
CA GLU A 199 8.92 18.72 20.18
C GLU A 199 8.25 19.64 21.18
N LEU A 200 8.32 20.94 20.91
CA LEU A 200 7.70 21.99 21.73
C LEU A 200 6.23 22.16 21.34
N VAL A 201 5.38 22.43 22.32
CA VAL A 201 3.92 22.58 22.14
C VAL A 201 3.60 23.73 21.18
N ASP A 202 4.43 24.76 21.13
CA ASP A 202 4.27 25.89 20.21
C ASP A 202 4.65 25.58 18.75
N GLY A 203 5.15 24.37 18.47
CA GLY A 203 5.56 23.92 17.14
C GLY A 203 6.83 24.58 16.60
N SER A 204 7.57 25.34 17.42
CA SER A 204 8.74 26.09 16.95
C SER A 204 9.89 25.21 16.43
N ASN A 205 9.92 23.92 16.79
CA ASN A 205 10.93 22.95 16.35
C ASN A 205 10.36 21.71 15.62
N CYS A 206 9.09 21.72 15.24
CA CYS A 206 8.35 20.59 14.63
C CYS A 206 9.00 20.00 13.36
N GLN A 207 9.84 20.76 12.65
CA GLN A 207 10.54 20.25 11.44
C GLN A 207 11.73 19.33 11.77
N SER A 208 12.16 19.29 13.02
CA SER A 208 13.39 18.61 13.46
C SER A 208 13.21 17.71 14.69
N ALA A 209 12.15 17.96 15.46
CA ALA A 209 11.75 17.23 16.65
C ALA A 209 10.49 16.39 16.37
N GLY A 210 10.11 15.53 17.31
CA GLY A 210 8.92 14.69 17.17
C GLY A 210 8.97 13.84 15.90
N ASP A 211 7.85 13.74 15.18
CA ASP A 211 7.76 13.02 13.89
C ASP A 211 8.24 13.81 12.68
N ARG A 212 8.74 15.03 12.91
CA ARG A 212 9.24 15.97 11.90
C ARG A 212 8.14 16.50 10.97
N LEU A 213 6.90 16.51 11.44
CA LEU A 213 5.75 17.09 10.77
C LEU A 213 5.15 18.17 11.66
N CYS A 214 4.67 19.25 11.05
CA CYS A 214 4.21 20.43 11.80
C CYS A 214 2.69 20.54 11.89
N ASP A 215 1.96 19.58 11.33
CA ASP A 215 0.50 19.49 11.46
C ASP A 215 0.05 18.37 12.42
N THR A 216 1.01 17.65 12.99
CA THR A 216 0.88 16.77 14.13
C THR A 216 1.26 17.57 15.38
N PRO A 217 0.37 17.68 16.39
CA PRO A 217 0.73 18.32 17.65
C PRO A 217 1.81 17.52 18.38
N ALA A 218 2.66 18.21 19.16
CA ALA A 218 3.67 17.58 19.98
C ALA A 218 3.09 16.48 20.88
N ASP A 219 3.56 15.25 20.68
CA ASP A 219 3.06 14.05 21.35
C ASP A 219 4.05 13.56 22.42
N PRO A 220 3.70 13.56 23.71
CA PRO A 220 4.58 13.10 24.78
C PRO A 220 4.69 11.57 24.93
N ASN A 221 4.21 10.80 23.94
CA ASN A 221 3.90 9.37 23.95
C ASN A 221 2.61 9.06 24.70
N LEU A 222 1.57 8.64 23.97
CA LEU A 222 0.22 8.46 24.51
C LEU A 222 -0.02 7.10 25.19
N SER A 223 1.02 6.27 25.29
CA SER A 223 0.92 4.95 25.91
C SER A 223 0.41 5.04 27.36
N GLY A 224 -0.75 4.44 27.62
CA GLY A 224 -1.36 4.38 28.95
C GLY A 224 -1.87 5.72 29.52
N VAL A 225 -1.87 6.80 28.73
CA VAL A 225 -2.29 8.16 29.17
C VAL A 225 -3.47 8.71 28.38
N VAL A 226 -4.21 7.84 27.69
CA VAL A 226 -5.49 8.14 27.05
C VAL A 226 -6.57 7.28 27.70
N ASN A 227 -7.66 7.92 28.12
CA ASN A 227 -8.76 7.22 28.78
C ASN A 227 -9.75 6.63 27.76
N ASN A 228 -10.77 5.98 28.30
CA ASN A 228 -11.78 5.31 27.51
C ASN A 228 -12.66 6.24 26.65
N ASP A 229 -12.72 7.52 26.98
CA ASP A 229 -13.50 8.53 26.26
C ASP A 229 -12.67 9.23 25.18
N CYS A 230 -11.50 8.67 24.83
CA CYS A 230 -10.55 9.27 23.90
C CYS A 230 -10.08 10.65 24.37
N VAL A 231 -9.80 10.78 25.67
CA VAL A 231 -9.27 12.01 26.27
C VAL A 231 -7.86 11.74 26.77
N TYR A 232 -6.93 12.61 26.37
CA TYR A 232 -5.59 12.66 26.95
C TYR A 232 -5.68 13.10 28.41
N ILE A 233 -5.18 12.26 29.32
CA ILE A 233 -5.19 12.48 30.78
C ILE A 233 -3.77 12.68 31.34
N GLY A 234 -2.77 12.80 30.47
CA GLY A 234 -1.40 13.04 30.87
C GLY A 234 -1.20 14.44 31.44
N THR A 235 -0.12 14.60 32.20
CA THR A 235 0.27 15.87 32.85
C THR A 235 1.65 16.36 32.43
N ALA A 236 2.24 15.69 31.42
CA ALA A 236 3.54 16.03 30.91
C ALA A 236 3.54 17.45 30.32
N ARG A 237 4.71 18.08 30.36
CA ARG A 237 4.96 19.42 29.82
C ARG A 237 6.23 19.40 29.00
N ASP A 238 6.33 20.31 28.04
CA ASP A 238 7.54 20.49 27.25
C ASP A 238 8.62 21.26 28.02
N ALA A 239 9.74 21.55 27.34
CA ALA A 239 10.86 22.28 27.92
C ALA A 239 10.55 23.74 28.29
N ASN A 240 9.43 24.29 27.81
CA ASN A 240 8.94 25.64 28.07
C ASN A 240 7.81 25.66 29.12
N ASP A 241 7.59 24.55 29.82
CA ASP A 241 6.52 24.37 30.81
C ASP A 241 5.09 24.49 30.21
N GLN A 242 4.95 24.25 28.90
CA GLN A 242 3.64 24.19 28.24
C GLN A 242 3.06 22.78 28.32
N THR A 243 1.77 22.67 28.63
CA THR A 243 1.07 21.37 28.69
C THR A 243 0.82 20.85 27.29
N TYR A 244 1.13 19.57 27.05
CA TYR A 244 0.83 18.92 25.77
C TYR A 244 -0.68 18.78 25.54
N ASP A 245 -1.09 18.97 24.29
CA ASP A 245 -2.45 18.70 23.78
C ASP A 245 -2.34 17.84 22.51
N PRO A 246 -2.04 16.54 22.66
CA PRO A 246 -1.71 15.67 21.55
C PRO A 246 -2.94 15.15 20.82
N ASP A 247 -2.78 14.78 19.55
CA ASP A 247 -3.86 14.18 18.77
C ASP A 247 -4.02 12.68 19.06
N VAL A 248 -4.95 12.36 19.96
CA VAL A 248 -5.31 10.98 20.36
C VAL A 248 -5.89 10.12 19.22
N SER A 249 -6.26 10.74 18.09
CA SER A 249 -6.86 10.04 16.95
C SER A 249 -5.88 9.69 15.84
N ASN A 250 -4.64 10.17 15.94
CA ASN A 250 -3.61 9.82 14.98
C ASN A 250 -3.17 8.36 15.18
N ILE A 251 -3.17 7.56 14.12
CA ILE A 251 -2.82 6.15 14.24
C ILE A 251 -1.33 5.93 14.62
N MET A 252 -0.48 6.94 14.45
CA MET A 252 0.95 6.89 14.80
C MET A 252 1.26 7.31 16.25
N SER A 253 0.23 7.54 17.09
CA SER A 253 0.37 8.18 18.41
C SER A 253 0.42 7.28 19.63
N TYR A 254 0.33 5.95 19.47
CA TYR A 254 0.28 5.01 20.60
C TYR A 254 -0.92 5.24 21.56
N SER A 255 -1.92 6.00 21.11
CA SER A 255 -3.24 6.07 21.73
C SER A 255 -3.92 4.69 21.72
N ILE A 256 -5.07 4.56 22.39
CA ILE A 256 -5.84 3.31 22.34
C ILE A 256 -6.49 3.14 20.96
N ASP A 257 -6.44 1.93 20.40
CA ASP A 257 -6.81 1.63 19.01
C ASP A 257 -8.20 2.16 18.62
N ARG A 258 -9.19 2.09 19.51
CA ARG A 258 -10.55 2.60 19.19
C ARG A 258 -10.66 4.11 18.99
N CYS A 259 -9.69 4.87 19.48
CA CYS A 259 -9.64 6.32 19.35
C CYS A 259 -8.92 6.75 18.08
N GLN A 260 -8.17 5.84 17.45
CA GLN A 260 -7.37 6.10 16.27
C GLN A 260 -8.20 5.90 15.00
N ASP A 261 -8.12 6.85 14.07
CA ASP A 261 -8.86 6.77 12.80
C ASP A 261 -8.26 7.56 11.62
N LYS A 262 -7.11 8.22 11.79
CA LYS A 262 -6.59 9.11 10.73
C LYS A 262 -5.06 9.24 10.69
N PHE A 263 -4.62 9.74 9.54
CA PHE A 263 -3.34 10.43 9.37
C PHE A 263 -3.56 11.94 9.20
N SER A 264 -2.54 12.75 9.48
CA SER A 264 -2.53 14.17 9.16
C SER A 264 -2.30 14.42 7.65
N PRO A 265 -2.67 15.60 7.12
CA PRO A 265 -2.34 16.00 5.75
C PRO A 265 -0.85 15.87 5.38
N GLN A 266 0.08 16.26 6.25
CA GLN A 266 1.51 16.12 5.98
C GLN A 266 1.99 14.68 6.10
N GLN A 267 1.36 13.85 6.95
CA GLN A 267 1.63 12.41 6.97
C GLN A 267 1.26 11.77 5.62
N TYR A 268 0.14 12.12 5.00
CA TYR A 268 -0.20 11.64 3.65
C TYR A 268 0.83 12.06 2.59
N GLN A 269 1.32 13.30 2.67
CA GLN A 269 2.37 13.79 1.77
C GLN A 269 3.69 13.03 1.98
N ARG A 270 4.06 12.78 3.24
CA ARG A 270 5.27 12.02 3.59
C ARG A 270 5.17 10.56 3.18
N ILE A 271 4.01 9.92 3.34
CA ILE A 271 3.72 8.59 2.80
C ILE A 271 3.99 8.56 1.30
N ARG A 272 3.42 9.51 0.56
CA ARG A 272 3.59 9.60 -0.90
C ARG A 272 5.06 9.80 -1.28
N ALA A 273 5.77 10.70 -0.60
CA ALA A 273 7.18 10.94 -0.83
C ALA A 273 8.05 9.72 -0.49
N GLY A 274 7.73 9.01 0.60
CA GLY A 274 8.40 7.77 1.01
C GLY A 274 8.24 6.67 -0.04
N PHE A 275 7.05 6.54 -0.62
CA PHE A 275 6.82 5.68 -1.77
C PHE A 275 7.68 6.13 -2.97
N GLU A 276 7.55 7.36 -3.45
CA GLU A 276 8.22 7.82 -4.69
C GLU A 276 9.76 7.68 -4.62
N ASN A 277 10.33 8.01 -3.46
CA ASN A 277 11.78 8.08 -3.30
C ASN A 277 12.40 6.76 -2.81
N GLY A 278 11.66 5.97 -2.04
CA GLY A 278 12.18 4.75 -1.40
C GLY A 278 11.63 3.45 -1.95
N ARG A 279 10.43 3.45 -2.51
CA ARG A 279 9.69 2.24 -2.90
C ARG A 279 8.98 2.33 -4.25
N GLY A 280 9.36 3.30 -5.09
CA GLY A 280 8.67 3.55 -6.36
C GLY A 280 8.76 2.40 -7.38
N TYR A 281 9.65 1.43 -7.15
CA TYR A 281 9.74 0.19 -7.92
C TYR A 281 8.55 -0.76 -7.69
N LEU A 282 7.75 -0.53 -6.64
CA LEU A 282 6.51 -1.26 -6.35
C LEU A 282 5.30 -0.68 -7.07
N ASN A 283 5.46 0.43 -7.79
CA ASN A 283 4.36 0.96 -8.59
C ASN A 283 3.94 -0.09 -9.60
N TYR A 284 2.76 -0.68 -9.43
CA TYR A 284 2.13 -1.47 -10.45
C TYR A 284 1.65 -0.52 -11.53
N ARG A 285 2.58 -0.16 -12.39
CA ARG A 285 2.24 0.20 -13.75
C ARG A 285 2.15 -1.14 -14.43
N THR A 286 0.97 -1.51 -14.92
CA THR A 286 0.94 -2.28 -16.17
C THR A 286 1.93 -1.56 -17.08
N GLU A 287 3.13 -2.11 -17.30
CA GLU A 287 4.24 -1.35 -17.87
C GLU A 287 3.79 -0.77 -19.21
N ASN A 288 3.38 0.51 -19.20
CA ASN A 288 2.73 1.21 -20.29
C ASN A 288 2.00 0.27 -21.27
N PHE A 289 1.08 -0.59 -20.81
CA PHE A 289 0.33 -1.44 -21.74
C PHE A 289 -0.67 -0.58 -22.48
N ILE A 290 -0.24 -0.05 -23.62
CA ILE A 290 -1.09 0.75 -24.51
C ILE A 290 -1.28 -0.10 -25.75
N ALA A 291 -2.47 -0.67 -25.94
CA ALA A 291 -2.83 -1.32 -27.19
C ALA A 291 -3.02 -0.24 -28.27
N THR A 292 -2.09 -0.15 -29.22
CA THR A 292 -2.21 0.79 -30.34
C THR A 292 -1.83 0.12 -31.65
N MET A 293 -2.54 0.51 -32.70
CA MET A 293 -2.23 0.13 -34.07
C MET A 293 -2.20 1.37 -34.96
N SER A 294 -1.43 1.30 -36.03
CA SER A 294 -1.55 2.22 -37.15
C SER A 294 -1.65 1.43 -38.45
N LEU A 295 -2.16 2.06 -39.49
CA LEU A 295 -2.19 1.51 -40.83
C LEU A 295 -1.65 2.53 -41.83
N SER A 296 -1.08 2.03 -42.92
CA SER A 296 -0.43 2.85 -43.96
C SER A 296 -1.40 3.80 -44.65
N GLN A 297 -2.66 3.38 -44.87
CA GLN A 297 -3.66 4.12 -45.64
C GLN A 297 -5.09 3.77 -45.18
N ASN A 298 -5.89 4.76 -44.79
CA ASN A 298 -7.29 4.54 -44.32
C ASN A 298 -8.28 4.29 -45.46
N GLU A 299 -7.89 4.61 -46.70
CA GLU A 299 -8.65 4.38 -47.92
C GLU A 299 -7.68 3.90 -48.99
N THR A 300 -8.01 2.81 -49.67
CA THR A 300 -7.20 2.29 -50.77
C THR A 300 -8.06 1.60 -51.84
N CYS A 301 -7.48 1.35 -53.01
CA CYS A 301 -8.14 0.59 -54.07
C CYS A 301 -8.26 -0.91 -53.69
N ILE A 302 -9.21 -1.61 -54.31
CA ILE A 302 -9.26 -3.08 -54.17
C ILE A 302 -7.95 -3.71 -54.67
N ASN A 303 -7.57 -4.85 -54.09
CA ASN A 303 -6.36 -5.62 -54.41
C ASN A 303 -5.04 -4.84 -54.28
N THR A 304 -5.00 -3.81 -53.43
CA THR A 304 -3.76 -3.17 -53.00
C THR A 304 -3.45 -3.52 -51.57
N ASP A 305 -2.18 -3.68 -51.27
CA ASP A 305 -1.69 -3.96 -49.94
C ASP A 305 -1.88 -2.77 -49.00
N VAL A 306 -2.34 -3.09 -47.78
CA VAL A 306 -2.38 -2.20 -46.63
C VAL A 306 -1.49 -2.78 -45.54
N ASP A 307 -0.42 -2.06 -45.22
CA ASP A 307 0.44 -2.41 -44.10
C ASP A 307 -0.17 -1.92 -42.78
N PHE A 308 -0.23 -2.82 -41.80
CA PHE A 308 -0.60 -2.54 -40.42
C PHE A 308 0.62 -2.61 -39.52
N THR A 309 0.63 -1.80 -38.47
CA THR A 309 1.73 -1.74 -37.49
C THR A 309 1.17 -1.87 -36.08
N GLY A 310 1.60 -2.90 -35.35
CA GLY A 310 1.30 -3.10 -33.94
C GLY A 310 2.23 -2.26 -33.06
N ASN A 311 1.87 -1.00 -32.81
CA ASN A 311 2.65 -0.05 -32.01
C ASN A 311 2.41 -0.21 -30.49
N SER A 312 1.78 -1.30 -30.06
CA SER A 312 1.46 -1.54 -28.66
C SER A 312 2.74 -1.60 -27.81
N PHE A 313 2.79 -0.82 -26.73
CA PHE A 313 3.89 -0.88 -25.78
C PHE A 313 3.63 -2.00 -24.76
N GLY A 314 4.67 -2.77 -24.41
CA GLY A 314 4.58 -3.86 -23.43
C GLY A 314 3.90 -5.14 -23.92
N ALA A 315 3.54 -5.23 -25.20
CA ALA A 315 2.96 -6.43 -25.80
C ALA A 315 4.04 -7.46 -26.20
N ASN A 316 3.76 -8.74 -25.95
CA ASN A 316 4.60 -9.88 -26.31
C ASN A 316 3.99 -10.73 -27.42
N GLU A 317 2.66 -10.72 -27.57
CA GLU A 317 1.96 -11.44 -28.64
C GLU A 317 0.86 -10.55 -29.25
N TRP A 318 0.58 -10.78 -30.54
CA TRP A 318 -0.42 -10.05 -31.33
C TRP A 318 -1.38 -11.05 -31.97
N TYR A 319 -2.65 -10.66 -32.04
CA TYR A 319 -3.67 -11.36 -32.80
C TYR A 319 -4.55 -10.34 -33.51
N TRP A 320 -4.54 -10.40 -34.83
CA TRP A 320 -5.27 -9.51 -35.72
C TRP A 320 -6.45 -10.24 -36.36
N GLU A 321 -7.54 -9.52 -36.53
CA GLU A 321 -8.70 -9.92 -37.32
C GLU A 321 -9.03 -8.83 -38.34
N PHE A 322 -9.13 -9.22 -39.61
CA PHE A 322 -9.39 -8.33 -40.74
C PHE A 322 -10.71 -8.76 -41.40
N GLU A 323 -11.80 -8.04 -41.11
CA GLU A 323 -13.10 -8.34 -41.71
C GLU A 323 -13.02 -8.22 -43.24
N GLY A 324 -13.23 -9.31 -43.98
CA GLY A 324 -13.16 -9.27 -45.46
C GLY A 324 -11.76 -9.06 -46.06
N GLY A 325 -10.71 -9.05 -45.23
CA GLY A 325 -9.31 -8.98 -45.66
C GLY A 325 -8.72 -10.35 -45.97
N THR A 326 -7.67 -10.37 -46.81
CA THR A 326 -6.86 -11.57 -47.08
C THR A 326 -5.39 -11.30 -46.72
N PRO A 327 -4.81 -12.04 -45.75
CA PRO A 327 -5.44 -13.05 -44.89
C PRO A 327 -6.46 -12.43 -43.92
N SER A 328 -7.44 -13.22 -43.45
CA SER A 328 -8.48 -12.75 -42.52
C SER A 328 -8.01 -12.63 -41.07
N THR A 329 -6.88 -13.23 -40.72
CA THR A 329 -6.25 -13.13 -39.40
C THR A 329 -4.71 -13.14 -39.50
N SER A 330 -4.03 -12.65 -38.46
CA SER A 330 -2.56 -12.73 -38.37
C SER A 330 -2.08 -12.72 -36.93
N SER A 331 -0.95 -13.38 -36.65
CA SER A 331 -0.21 -13.27 -35.38
C SER A 331 1.08 -12.45 -35.48
N SER A 332 1.38 -11.90 -36.66
CA SER A 332 2.55 -11.05 -36.85
C SER A 332 2.33 -9.66 -36.26
N GLN A 333 3.37 -9.04 -35.70
CA GLN A 333 3.28 -7.67 -35.19
C GLN A 333 2.90 -6.65 -36.28
N ASN A 334 3.44 -6.81 -37.48
CA ASN A 334 3.22 -5.89 -38.60
C ASN A 334 2.74 -6.65 -39.86
N PRO A 335 1.44 -7.00 -39.94
CA PRO A 335 0.90 -7.74 -41.07
C PRO A 335 0.58 -6.83 -42.27
N THR A 336 0.58 -7.42 -43.46
CA THR A 336 0.12 -6.80 -44.71
C THR A 336 -1.11 -7.54 -45.20
N VAL A 337 -2.17 -6.79 -45.55
CA VAL A 337 -3.49 -7.33 -45.93
C VAL A 337 -4.03 -6.58 -47.14
N TYR A 338 -4.74 -7.27 -48.03
CA TYR A 338 -5.50 -6.64 -49.12
C TYR A 338 -6.98 -7.02 -49.07
N TYR A 339 -7.81 -6.22 -49.75
CA TYR A 339 -9.26 -6.40 -49.82
C TYR A 339 -9.70 -6.54 -51.28
N GLU A 340 -10.37 -7.65 -51.62
CA GLU A 340 -10.84 -7.92 -52.99
C GLU A 340 -12.13 -7.16 -53.34
N ASN A 341 -12.91 -6.80 -52.32
CA ASN A 341 -14.21 -6.15 -52.46
C ASN A 341 -14.14 -4.71 -51.94
N SER A 342 -14.86 -3.79 -52.59
CA SER A 342 -15.03 -2.43 -52.08
C SER A 342 -15.98 -2.42 -50.87
N GLY A 343 -15.64 -1.70 -49.81
CA GLY A 343 -16.48 -1.60 -48.61
C GLY A 343 -15.77 -0.87 -47.48
N VAL A 344 -16.45 -0.83 -46.33
CA VAL A 344 -15.86 -0.45 -45.04
C VAL A 344 -15.72 -1.74 -44.24
N PHE A 345 -14.54 -1.96 -43.67
CA PHE A 345 -14.17 -3.21 -43.01
C PHE A 345 -13.61 -2.90 -41.63
N ASP A 346 -14.04 -3.65 -40.61
CA ASP A 346 -13.49 -3.52 -39.26
C ASP A 346 -12.16 -4.28 -39.12
N VAL A 347 -11.25 -3.72 -38.32
CA VAL A 347 -9.97 -4.33 -37.96
C VAL A 347 -9.83 -4.34 -36.45
N SER A 348 -9.54 -5.52 -35.89
CA SER A 348 -9.36 -5.71 -34.45
C SER A 348 -7.95 -6.20 -34.16
N LEU A 349 -7.32 -5.60 -33.14
CA LEU A 349 -6.05 -6.06 -32.59
C LEU A 349 -6.25 -6.46 -31.13
N THR A 350 -5.91 -7.70 -30.81
CA THR A 350 -5.72 -8.18 -29.44
C THR A 350 -4.24 -8.37 -29.19
N VAL A 351 -3.74 -7.87 -28.06
CA VAL A 351 -2.35 -8.04 -27.64
C VAL A 351 -2.31 -8.64 -26.24
N THR A 352 -1.35 -9.52 -25.98
CA THR A 352 -1.09 -10.09 -24.65
C THR A 352 0.28 -9.63 -24.15
N SER A 353 0.40 -9.53 -22.83
CA SER A 353 1.63 -9.19 -22.13
C SER A 353 1.88 -10.25 -21.08
N ASN A 354 3.14 -10.65 -20.92
CA ASN A 354 3.57 -11.50 -19.82
C ASN A 354 4.09 -10.59 -18.70
N ALA A 355 3.17 -9.86 -18.04
CA ALA A 355 3.50 -9.05 -16.87
C ALA A 355 3.81 -9.95 -15.66
#